data_AF-A0A958HT33-F1
#
_entry.id   AF-A0A958HT33-F1
#
_cell.length_a   1.000
_cell.length_b   1.000
_cell.length_c   1.000
_cell.angle_alpha   90.00
_cell.angle_beta   90.00
_cell.angle_gamma   90.00
#
_symmetry.space_group_name_H-M   'P 1'
#
loop_
_entity.id
_entity.type
_entity.pdbx_description
1 polymer ?
#
loop_
_entity_poly.entity_id
_entity_poly.type
_entity_poly.pdbx_seq_one_letter_code
_entity_poly.pdbx_strand_id
1 'polypeptide(L)' 'MIKGNFWNTEFPDGEYSKSADEVQYINQILSTVAAQDIPVGRREQVVDHIHFARLHETIEPSIKEKLEHLLDQIQELQAT' A
#
# COMPACT_ATOMS: atom_id res chain seq x y z
N MET A 1 5.41 11.14 -8.59
CA MET A 1 6.07 10.09 -9.39
C MET A 1 6.71 9.12 -8.41
N ILE A 2 6.20 7.89 -8.33
CA ILE A 2 6.81 6.85 -7.52
C ILE A 2 8.23 6.62 -8.06
N LYS A 3 9.27 6.70 -7.21
CA LYS A 3 10.66 6.45 -7.64
C LYS A 3 10.73 5.06 -8.26
N GLY A 4 11.43 4.92 -9.38
CA GLY A 4 11.35 3.74 -10.28
C GLY A 4 11.60 2.35 -9.66
N ASN A 5 11.99 2.25 -8.39
CA ASN A 5 12.20 0.98 -7.68
C ASN A 5 11.38 0.81 -6.39
N PHE A 6 10.42 1.69 -6.08
CA PHE A 6 9.60 1.59 -4.85
C PHE A 6 8.94 0.22 -4.72
N TRP A 7 8.26 -0.25 -5.78
CA TRP A 7 7.50 -1.51 -5.74
C TRP A 7 8.39 -2.72 -5.42
N ASN A 8 9.59 -2.80 -5.99
CA ASN A 8 10.50 -3.91 -5.71
C ASN A 8 11.20 -3.80 -4.34
N THR A 9 11.31 -2.59 -3.79
CA THR A 9 11.98 -2.34 -2.51
C THR A 9 11.02 -2.56 -1.35
N GLU A 10 9.83 -1.98 -1.43
CA GLU A 10 8.85 -2.00 -0.35
C GLU A 10 8.00 -3.26 -0.36
N PHE A 11 7.78 -3.84 -1.54
CA PHE A 11 6.99 -5.07 -1.74
C PHE A 11 7.83 -6.15 -2.45
N PRO A 12 8.90 -6.67 -1.82
CA PRO A 12 9.68 -7.77 -2.38
C PRO A 12 8.89 -9.09 -2.37
N ASP A 13 9.28 -10.06 -3.19
CA ASP A 13 8.67 -11.40 -3.25
C ASP A 13 9.06 -12.32 -2.06
N GLY A 14 9.46 -11.73 -0.93
CA GLY A 14 10.03 -12.42 0.23
C GLY A 14 9.40 -12.01 1.56
N GLU A 15 10.10 -12.26 2.67
CA GLU A 15 9.57 -12.03 4.01
C GLU A 15 9.23 -10.54 4.24
N TYR A 16 7.97 -10.29 4.59
CA TYR A 16 7.47 -8.96 4.85
C TYR A 16 7.82 -8.54 6.28
N SER A 17 9.01 -7.98 6.45
CA SER A 17 9.49 -7.39 7.70
C SER A 17 9.70 -5.90 7.50
N LYS A 18 8.83 -5.09 8.11
CA LYS A 18 8.86 -3.62 8.03
C LYS A 18 8.70 -3.03 9.43
N SER A 19 9.54 -2.05 9.75
CA SER A 19 9.47 -1.27 10.98
C SER A 19 8.27 -0.32 10.95
N ALA A 20 7.83 0.19 12.10
CA ALA A 20 6.72 1.14 12.17
C ALA A 20 6.96 2.40 11.31
N ASP A 21 8.18 2.93 11.31
CA ASP A 21 8.57 4.09 10.49
C ASP A 21 8.48 3.78 8.98
N GLU A 22 8.88 2.57 8.56
CA GLU A 22 8.80 2.14 7.17
C GLU A 22 7.34 1.97 6.72
N VAL A 23 6.50 1.38 7.58
CA VAL A 23 5.06 1.26 7.33
C VAL A 23 4.43 2.65 7.16
N GLN A 24 4.78 3.60 8.02
CA GLN A 24 4.27 4.97 7.90
C GLN A 24 4.72 5.64 6.60
N TYR A 25 5.97 5.47 6.21
CA TYR A 25 6.50 5.98 4.95
C TYR A 25 5.77 5.38 3.73
N ILE A 26 5.54 4.06 3.74
CA ILE A 26 4.79 3.37 2.67
C ILE A 26 3.35 3.88 2.63
N ASN A 27 2.68 3.99 3.77
CA ASN A 27 1.32 4.54 3.88
C ASN A 27 1.22 5.95 3.29
N GLN A 28 2.19 6.83 3.59
CA GLN A 28 2.25 8.17 3.01
C GLN A 28 2.37 8.14 1.49
N ILE A 29 3.21 7.26 0.94
CA ILE A 29 3.34 7.11 -0.51
C ILE A 29 2.03 6.60 -1.10
N LEU A 30 1.49 5.49 -0.59
CA LEU A 30 0.26 4.88 -1.07
C LEU A 30 -0.92 5.85 -1.06
N SER A 31 -0.99 6.77 -0.07
CA SER A 31 -2.02 7.81 -0.01
C SER A 31 -2.04 8.78 -1.21
N THR A 32 -1.01 8.75 -2.06
CA THR A 32 -0.88 9.58 -3.27
C THR A 32 -0.92 8.78 -4.57
N VAL A 33 -1.00 7.45 -4.48
CA VAL A 33 -0.95 6.54 -5.62
C VAL A 33 -2.36 6.19 -6.08
N ALA A 34 -2.61 6.23 -7.39
CA ALA A 34 -3.84 5.70 -7.95
C ALA A 34 -3.75 4.18 -8.12
N ALA A 35 -4.84 3.45 -7.90
CA ALA A 35 -4.84 1.98 -8.00
C ALA A 35 -4.35 1.44 -9.37
N GLN A 36 -4.58 2.20 -10.44
CA GLN A 36 -4.11 1.90 -11.79
C GLN A 36 -2.58 1.93 -11.94
N ASP A 37 -1.88 2.71 -11.11
CA ASP A 37 -0.42 2.84 -11.13
C ASP A 37 0.27 1.73 -10.32
N ILE A 38 -0.51 0.89 -9.64
CA ILE A 38 -0.02 -0.27 -8.89
C ILE A 38 0.14 -1.46 -9.86
N PRO A 39 1.36 -2.01 -10.01
CA PRO A 39 1.57 -3.20 -10.81
C PRO A 39 0.68 -4.35 -10.36
N VAL A 40 0.07 -5.07 -11.31
CA VAL A 40 -0.90 -6.15 -11.03
C VAL A 40 -0.33 -7.17 -10.03
N GLY A 41 0.92 -7.60 -10.21
CA GLY A 41 1.59 -8.56 -9.32
C GLY A 41 1.94 -8.02 -7.92
N ARG A 42 1.70 -6.73 -7.64
CA ARG A 42 1.95 -6.09 -6.34
C ARG A 42 0.67 -5.68 -5.63
N ARG A 43 -0.50 -5.74 -6.28
CA ARG A 43 -1.79 -5.29 -5.71
C ARG A 43 -2.17 -6.05 -4.44
N GLU A 44 -2.04 -7.38 -4.46
CA GLU A 44 -2.31 -8.21 -3.28
C GLU A 44 -1.40 -7.84 -2.10
N GLN A 45 -0.11 -7.63 -2.35
CA GLN A 45 0.85 -7.21 -1.33
C GLN A 45 0.53 -5.81 -0.76
N VAL A 46 -0.01 -4.91 -1.58
CA VAL A 46 -0.50 -3.58 -1.11
C VAL A 46 -1.72 -3.74 -0.23
N VAL A 47 -2.67 -4.61 -0.59
CA VAL A 47 -3.85 -4.89 0.23
C VAL A 47 -3.44 -5.45 1.59
N ASP A 48 -2.57 -6.46 1.59
CA ASP A 48 -2.04 -7.08 2.82
C ASP A 48 -1.30 -6.06 3.70
N HIS A 49 -0.49 -5.18 3.09
CA HIS A 49 0.18 -4.09 3.78
C HIS A 49 -0.82 -3.16 4.50
N ILE A 50 -1.86 -2.68 3.80
CA ILE A 50 -2.81 -1.74 4.39
C ILE A 50 -3.61 -2.42 5.51
N HIS A 51 -3.98 -3.69 5.34
CA HIS A 51 -4.62 -4.48 6.40
C HIS A 51 -3.72 -4.64 7.63
N PHE A 52 -2.45 -4.99 7.44
CA PHE A 52 -1.46 -5.06 8.51
C PHE A 52 -1.33 -3.69 9.21
N ALA A 53 -1.19 -2.61 8.46
CA ALA A 53 -1.02 -1.28 9.01
C ALA A 53 -2.23 -0.84 9.86
N ARG A 54 -3.46 -1.20 9.45
CA ARG A 54 -4.70 -0.96 10.22
C ARG A 54 -4.72 -1.72 11.54
N LEU A 55 -4.31 -3.00 11.53
CA LEU A 55 -4.28 -3.84 12.74
C LEU A 55 -3.28 -3.35 13.78
N HIS A 56 -2.17 -2.76 13.33
CA HIS A 56 -1.10 -2.25 14.19
C HIS A 56 -1.20 -0.76 14.51
N GLU A 57 -2.33 -0.09 14.19
CA GLU A 57 -2.59 1.34 14.44
C GLU A 57 -1.52 2.29 13.86
N THR A 58 -0.79 1.83 12.84
CA THR A 58 0.29 2.57 12.17
C THR A 58 -0.21 3.45 11.03
N ILE A 59 -1.45 3.93 11.11
CA ILE A 59 -2.05 4.77 10.06
C ILE A 59 -2.50 6.09 10.67
N GLU A 60 -1.88 7.17 10.20
CA GLU A 60 -2.32 8.52 10.54
C GLU A 60 -3.77 8.74 10.06
N PRO A 61 -4.65 9.36 10.88
CA PRO A 61 -6.04 9.60 10.49
C PRO A 61 -6.18 10.40 9.18
N SER A 62 -5.23 11.28 8.90
CA SER A 62 -5.18 12.13 7.69
C SER A 62 -4.96 11.37 6.39
N ILE A 63 -4.41 10.15 6.45
CA ILE A 63 -4.17 9.30 5.28
C ILE A 63 -5.06 8.05 5.26
N LYS A 64 -5.71 7.70 6.38
CA LYS A 64 -6.59 6.54 6.49
C LYS A 64 -7.65 6.48 5.39
N GLU A 65 -8.42 7.56 5.20
CA GLU A 65 -9.48 7.62 4.21
C GLU A 65 -8.95 7.40 2.78
N LYS A 66 -7.75 7.91 2.48
CA LYS A 66 -7.11 7.74 1.17
C LYS A 66 -6.69 6.29 0.93
N LEU A 67 -6.20 5.61 1.97
CA LEU A 67 -5.84 4.19 1.89
C LEU A 67 -7.09 3.31 1.78
N GLU A 68 -8.18 3.65 2.47
CA GLU A 68 -9.46 2.95 2.32
C GLU A 68 -10.02 3.10 0.90
N HIS A 69 -10.01 4.31 0.35
CA HIS A 69 -10.38 4.54 -1.05
C HIS A 69 -9.47 3.78 -2.03
N LEU A 70 -8.17 3.69 -1.75
CA LEU A 70 -7.23 2.93 -2.56
C LEU A 70 -7.57 1.42 -2.56
N LEU A 71 -7.91 0.86 -1.40
CA LEU A 71 -8.34 -0.54 -1.28
C LEU A 71 -9.58 -0.82 -2.13
N ASP A 72 -10.59 0.03 -2.05
CA ASP A 72 -11.83 -0.11 -2.82
C ASP A 72 -11.53 -0.12 -4.33
N GLN A 73 -10.70 0.82 -4.80
CA GLN A 73 -10.29 0.89 -6.20
C GLN A 73 -9.48 -0.33 -6.66
N ILE A 74 -8.58 -0.86 -5.82
CA ILE A 74 -7.84 -2.09 -6.13
C ILE A 74 -8.81 -3.26 -6.30
N GLN A 75 -9.79 -3.38 -5.41
CA GLN A 75 -10.78 -4.46 -5.44
C GLN A 75 -11.66 -4.38 -6.70
N GLU A 76 -12.10 -3.18 -7.09
CA GLU A 76 -12.83 -2.96 -8.35
C GLU A 76 -12.02 -3.42 -9.57
N LEU A 77 -10.73 -3.07 -9.62
CA LEU A 77 -9.80 -3.44 -10.70
C LEU A 77 -9.45 -4.93 -10.73
N GLN A 78 -9.66 -5.68 -9.64
CA GLN A 78 -9.45 -7.13 -9.58
C GLN A 78 -10.72 -7.91 -9.93
N ALA A 79 -11.90 -7.28 -9.80
CA ALA A 79 -13.18 -7.87 -10.17
C ALA A 79 -13.50 -7.75 -11.68
N THR A 80 -12.67 -7.04 -12.44
CA THR A 80 -12.79 -6.82 -13.89
C THR A 80 -11.78 -7.65 -14.69
#